data_AF-A0AA41SLG9-F1
#
_entry.id   AF-A0AA41SLG9-F1
#
_cell.length_a   1.000
_cell.length_b   1.000
_cell.length_c   1.000
_cell.angle_alpha   90.00
_cell.angle_beta   90.00
_cell.angle_gamma   90.00
#
_symmetry.space_group_name_H-M   'P 1'
#
loop_
_entity.id
_entity.type
_entity.pdbx_description
1 polymer ?
#
loop_
_entity_poly.entity_id
_entity_poly.type
_entity_poly.pdbx_seq_one_letter_code
_entity_poly.pdbx_strand_id
1 'polypeptide(L)'
;MGYGVTVRDFMMKNPIVAISRVVDGYVFPFYHELQGVSLGLKLAMKYKIIHFDFICTSEDVYGYVMRTWWRKHRCGCPLRDNPKNPREKKRYCVKCSEWILSGMGERKNADKILPLIDEISCDALELAREGYIDLYMMPIRTKLSSAKAVLHLANLGIDQELRLLEIEKDEEIAEILYKEVYGHGTE
;
A
#
# COMPACT_ATOMS: atom_id res chain seq x y z
N MET A 1 -2.63 -7.04 -16.91
CA MET A 1 -3.26 -6.96 -15.57
C MET A 1 -2.34 -6.13 -14.70
N GLY A 2 -2.87 -5.31 -13.80
CA GLY A 2 -2.11 -4.28 -13.11
C GLY A 2 -2.40 -4.19 -11.62
N TYR A 3 -2.10 -3.04 -11.03
CA TYR A 3 -2.56 -2.67 -9.70
C TYR A 3 -3.12 -1.25 -9.70
N GLY A 4 -4.11 -1.00 -8.84
CA GLY A 4 -4.72 0.29 -8.62
C GLY A 4 -4.31 0.89 -7.29
N VAL A 5 -4.26 2.23 -7.21
CA VAL A 5 -4.10 2.95 -5.94
C VAL A 5 -5.00 4.17 -5.95
N THR A 6 -5.73 4.38 -4.85
CA THR A 6 -6.52 5.59 -4.65
C THR A 6 -6.07 6.29 -3.39
N VAL A 7 -5.96 7.61 -3.44
CA VAL A 7 -5.68 8.46 -2.28
C VAL A 7 -6.83 9.42 -2.10
N ARG A 8 -7.30 9.56 -0.87
CA ARG A 8 -8.43 10.43 -0.52
C ARG A 8 -8.07 11.33 0.64
N ASP A 9 -8.71 12.49 0.68
CA ASP A 9 -8.70 13.36 1.85
C ASP A 9 -9.42 12.65 3.00
N PHE A 10 -8.81 12.59 4.18
CA PHE A 10 -9.39 11.87 5.33
C PHE A 10 -10.68 12.51 5.84
N MET A 11 -10.76 13.85 5.85
CA MET A 11 -11.85 14.61 6.46
C MET A 11 -13.06 14.73 5.52
N MET A 12 -12.80 15.09 4.27
CA MET A 12 -13.84 15.31 3.26
C MET A 12 -14.15 14.04 2.45
N LYS A 13 -13.32 12.99 2.59
CA LYS A 13 -13.36 11.75 1.79
C LYS A 13 -13.24 11.95 0.28
N ASN A 14 -12.96 13.17 -0.19
CA ASN A 14 -12.79 13.48 -1.59
C ASN A 14 -11.57 12.76 -2.17
N PRO A 15 -11.67 12.18 -3.37
CA PRO A 15 -10.52 11.60 -4.03
C PRO A 15 -9.52 12.70 -4.41
N ILE A 16 -8.25 12.45 -4.09
CA ILE A 16 -7.12 13.32 -4.44
C ILE A 16 -6.49 12.82 -5.74
N VAL A 17 -6.22 11.51 -5.81
CA VAL A 17 -5.66 10.86 -6.99
C VAL A 17 -6.11 9.41 -7.07
N ALA A 18 -6.30 8.92 -8.29
CA ALA A 18 -6.49 7.52 -8.62
C ALA A 18 -5.44 7.12 -9.66
N ILE A 19 -4.74 6.01 -9.44
CA ILE A 19 -3.66 5.57 -10.32
C ILE A 19 -3.92 4.14 -10.74
N SER A 20 -3.80 3.89 -12.05
CA SER A 20 -3.65 2.56 -12.62
C SER A 20 -2.22 2.37 -13.09
N ARG A 21 -1.67 1.19 -12.81
CA ARG A 21 -0.38 0.74 -13.33
C ARG A 21 -0.50 -0.63 -13.97
N VAL A 22 -0.06 -0.74 -15.21
CA VAL A 22 0.13 -2.00 -15.91
C VAL A 22 1.43 -2.62 -15.43
N VAL A 23 1.43 -3.93 -15.27
CA VAL A 23 2.66 -4.66 -15.00
C VAL A 23 2.89 -5.64 -16.13
N ASP A 24 4.06 -5.52 -16.74
CA ASP A 24 4.48 -6.40 -17.83
C ASP A 24 4.91 -7.76 -17.31
N GLY A 25 4.41 -8.80 -17.97
CA GLY A 25 4.73 -10.20 -17.68
C GLY A 25 3.84 -10.85 -16.62
N TYR A 26 3.92 -12.18 -16.53
CA TYR A 26 3.23 -12.93 -15.49
C TYR A 26 3.98 -12.76 -14.16
N VAL A 27 3.54 -11.78 -13.38
CA VAL A 27 3.92 -11.65 -11.98
C VAL A 27 2.69 -12.02 -11.14
N PHE A 28 2.93 -12.57 -9.96
CA PHE A 28 1.90 -13.18 -9.13
C PHE A 28 1.12 -12.09 -8.37
N PRO A 29 -0.19 -12.29 -8.11
CA PRO A 29 -1.08 -11.25 -7.57
C PRO A 29 -0.56 -10.55 -6.31
N PHE A 30 0.02 -11.32 -5.37
CA PHE A 30 0.56 -10.81 -4.11
C PHE A 30 1.60 -9.70 -4.31
N TYR A 31 2.47 -9.82 -5.32
CA TYR A 31 3.49 -8.80 -5.57
C TYR A 31 2.90 -7.52 -6.16
N HIS A 32 1.92 -7.61 -7.06
CA HIS A 32 1.24 -6.44 -7.62
C HIS A 32 0.54 -5.63 -6.54
N GLU A 33 -0.16 -6.30 -5.64
CA GLU A 33 -0.80 -5.66 -4.50
C GLU A 33 0.24 -5.00 -3.57
N LEU A 34 1.39 -5.66 -3.35
CA LEU A 34 2.49 -5.06 -2.58
C LEU A 34 3.11 -3.84 -3.30
N GLN A 35 3.17 -3.83 -4.64
CA GLN A 35 3.57 -2.65 -5.41
C GLN A 35 2.56 -1.51 -5.23
N GLY A 36 1.26 -1.83 -5.16
CA GLY A 36 0.22 -0.88 -4.79
C GLY A 36 0.45 -0.28 -3.39
N VAL A 37 0.87 -1.09 -2.42
CA VAL A 37 1.24 -0.60 -1.07
C VAL A 37 2.37 0.40 -1.10
N SER A 38 3.47 0.06 -1.77
CA SER A 38 4.62 0.98 -1.93
C SER A 38 4.21 2.27 -2.62
N LEU A 39 3.43 2.20 -3.70
CA LEU A 39 2.98 3.40 -4.40
C LEU A 39 2.07 4.26 -3.51
N GLY A 40 1.16 3.66 -2.73
CA GLY A 40 0.31 4.39 -1.79
C GLY A 40 1.11 5.21 -0.78
N LEU A 41 2.16 4.64 -0.19
CA LEU A 41 3.05 5.37 0.73
C LEU A 41 3.79 6.52 0.04
N LYS A 42 4.29 6.30 -1.18
CA LYS A 42 4.94 7.34 -1.97
C LYS A 42 3.99 8.49 -2.31
N LEU A 43 2.73 8.18 -2.60
CA LEU A 43 1.73 9.22 -2.84
C LEU A 43 1.38 9.97 -1.54
N ALA A 44 1.29 9.28 -0.41
CA ALA A 44 1.11 9.93 0.88
C ALA A 44 2.23 10.94 1.17
N MET A 45 3.50 10.55 0.94
CA MET A 45 4.65 11.47 1.02
C MET A 45 4.53 12.63 0.02
N LYS A 46 4.27 12.33 -1.26
CA LYS A 46 4.13 13.34 -2.34
C LYS A 46 3.09 14.40 -2.00
N TYR A 47 1.94 13.99 -1.45
CA TYR A 47 0.84 14.88 -1.10
C TYR A 47 0.88 15.37 0.36
N LYS A 48 1.95 15.05 1.10
CA LYS A 48 2.14 15.43 2.51
C LYS A 48 0.96 15.02 3.39
N ILE A 49 0.43 13.83 3.15
CA ILE A 49 -0.68 13.26 3.91
C ILE A 49 -0.08 12.59 5.15
N ILE A 50 -0.18 13.30 6.27
CA ILE A 50 0.40 12.87 7.56
C ILE A 50 -0.56 11.99 8.39
N HIS A 51 -1.85 11.96 8.04
CA HIS A 51 -2.87 11.11 8.65
C HIS A 51 -3.66 10.38 7.58
N PHE A 52 -3.53 9.06 7.51
CA PHE A 52 -4.28 8.22 6.58
C PHE A 52 -4.49 6.81 7.12
N ASP A 53 -5.64 6.24 6.77
CA ASP A 53 -5.86 4.79 6.87
C ASP A 53 -5.30 4.13 5.62
N PHE A 54 -4.42 3.15 5.78
CA PHE A 54 -3.96 2.37 4.65
C PHE A 54 -4.92 1.18 4.43
N ILE A 55 -5.57 1.09 3.28
CA ILE A 55 -6.55 0.02 3.01
C ILE A 55 -6.00 -0.87 1.91
N CYS A 56 -5.90 -2.16 2.20
CA CYS A 56 -5.47 -3.15 1.22
C CYS A 56 -6.63 -4.11 0.93
N THR A 57 -6.80 -4.44 -0.35
CA THR A 57 -7.83 -5.38 -0.80
C THR A 57 -7.51 -6.84 -0.43
N SER A 58 -6.28 -7.11 -0.02
CA SER A 58 -5.74 -8.44 0.22
C SER A 58 -5.34 -8.65 1.66
N GLU A 59 -6.00 -9.60 2.31
CA GLU A 59 -5.71 -10.03 3.67
C GLU A 59 -4.29 -10.59 3.80
N ASP A 60 -3.79 -11.25 2.75
CA ASP A 60 -2.45 -11.82 2.72
C ASP A 60 -1.39 -10.71 2.68
N VAL A 61 -1.54 -9.73 1.79
CA VAL A 61 -0.61 -8.59 1.72
C VAL A 61 -0.67 -7.77 3.00
N TYR A 62 -1.88 -7.46 3.49
CA TYR A 62 -2.09 -6.84 4.79
C TYR A 62 -1.32 -7.57 5.90
N GLY A 63 -1.58 -8.88 6.04
CA GLY A 63 -0.99 -9.71 7.09
C GLY A 63 0.53 -9.79 6.96
N TYR A 64 1.05 -9.88 5.75
CA TYR A 64 2.48 -9.90 5.49
C TYR A 64 3.15 -8.58 5.87
N VAL A 65 2.62 -7.43 5.41
CA VAL A 65 3.19 -6.12 5.70
C VAL A 65 3.15 -5.85 7.20
N MET A 66 2.01 -6.06 7.86
CA MET A 66 1.85 -5.80 9.30
C MET A 66 2.71 -6.73 10.17
N ARG A 67 2.78 -8.03 9.85
CA ARG A 67 3.66 -8.95 10.60
C ARG A 67 5.12 -8.60 10.41
N THR A 68 5.51 -8.20 9.21
CA THR A 68 6.87 -7.76 8.90
C THR A 68 7.21 -6.48 9.67
N TRP A 69 6.32 -5.49 9.65
CA TRP A 69 6.42 -4.26 10.44
C TRP A 69 6.58 -4.54 11.93
N TRP A 70 5.65 -5.28 12.55
CA TRP A 70 5.71 -5.58 13.98
C TRP A 70 6.94 -6.38 14.37
N ARG A 71 7.36 -7.36 13.56
CA ARG A 71 8.60 -8.10 13.85
C ARG A 71 9.81 -7.19 13.75
N LYS A 72 9.87 -6.29 12.76
CA LYS A 72 10.95 -5.29 12.67
C LYS A 72 10.98 -4.38 13.90
N HIS A 73 9.82 -3.94 14.40
CA HIS A 73 9.73 -3.10 15.60
C HIS A 73 9.99 -3.83 16.92
N ARG A 74 9.64 -5.12 17.04
CA ARG A 74 9.80 -5.91 18.26
C ARG A 74 11.09 -6.72 18.32
N CYS A 75 11.80 -6.86 17.20
CA CYS A 75 13.05 -7.62 17.17
C CYS A 75 14.17 -6.84 17.88
N GLY A 76 14.72 -7.40 18.96
CA GLY A 76 15.92 -6.90 19.64
C GLY A 76 17.22 -7.19 18.86
N CYS A 77 17.20 -7.07 17.53
CA CYS A 77 18.40 -7.31 16.73
C CYS A 77 19.44 -6.21 17.00
N PRO A 78 20.69 -6.55 17.39
CA PRO A 78 21.73 -5.56 17.69
C PRO A 78 22.04 -4.59 16.54
N LEU A 79 21.76 -4.99 15.30
CA LEU A 79 21.92 -4.15 14.10
C LEU A 79 20.87 -3.02 14.01
N ARG A 80 19.70 -3.18 14.65
CA ARG A 80 18.64 -2.16 14.74
C ARG A 80 19.11 -0.94 15.53
N ASP A 81 19.85 -1.18 16.60
CA ASP A 81 20.22 -0.18 17.59
C ASP A 81 21.65 0.36 17.39
N ASN A 82 22.32 0.03 16.28
CA ASN A 82 23.65 0.55 15.97
C ASN A 82 23.58 2.01 15.46
N PRO A 83 24.08 3.00 16.21
CA PRO A 83 24.01 4.41 15.83
C PRO A 83 25.00 4.81 14.72
N LYS A 84 25.97 3.95 14.37
CA LYS A 84 27.13 4.34 13.54
C LYS A 84 26.94 4.20 12.03
N ASN A 85 25.87 3.58 11.52
CA ASN A 85 25.71 3.41 10.07
C ASN A 85 24.25 3.30 9.56
N PRO A 86 23.61 4.40 9.15
CA PRO A 86 22.24 4.39 8.62
C PRO A 86 22.06 3.67 7.28
N ARG A 87 23.13 3.47 6.50
CA ARG A 87 23.04 2.76 5.21
C ARG A 87 23.02 1.24 5.38
N GLU A 88 23.66 0.70 6.43
CA GLU A 88 23.47 -0.70 6.84
C GLU A 88 22.12 -0.92 7.54
N LYS A 89 21.50 0.14 8.10
CA LYS A 89 20.11 0.10 8.62
C LYS A 89 19.05 -0.19 7.55
N LYS A 90 19.38 -0.10 6.25
CA LYS A 90 18.44 -0.44 5.16
C LYS A 90 18.25 -1.95 4.97
N ARG A 91 19.18 -2.80 5.42
CA ARG A 91 18.95 -4.26 5.47
C ARG A 91 18.22 -4.60 6.75
N TYR A 92 16.92 -4.30 6.79
CA TYR A 92 16.03 -4.86 7.80
C TYR A 92 16.12 -6.39 7.73
N CYS A 93 15.85 -7.12 8.82
CA CYS A 93 16.14 -8.55 8.90
C CYS A 93 15.37 -9.37 7.84
N VAL A 94 15.99 -9.54 6.67
CA VAL A 94 15.48 -10.23 5.47
C VAL A 94 14.98 -11.62 5.84
N LYS A 95 15.68 -12.30 6.76
CA LYS A 95 15.33 -13.64 7.26
C LYS A 95 13.95 -13.71 7.93
N CYS A 96 13.53 -12.65 8.64
CA CYS A 96 12.21 -12.64 9.28
C CYS A 96 11.09 -12.52 8.24
N SER A 97 11.27 -11.67 7.24
CA SER A 97 10.34 -11.51 6.12
C SER A 97 10.29 -12.79 5.26
N GLU A 98 11.45 -13.39 4.95
CA GLU A 98 11.57 -14.66 4.23
C GLU A 98 10.82 -15.83 4.88
N TRP A 99 10.90 -15.94 6.20
CA TRP A 99 10.19 -16.98 6.94
C TRP A 99 8.67 -16.83 6.82
N ILE A 100 8.16 -15.59 6.86
CA ILE A 100 6.73 -15.32 6.66
C ILE A 100 6.32 -15.68 5.22
N LEU A 101 7.11 -15.29 4.21
CA LEU A 101 6.86 -15.66 2.81
C LEU A 101 6.81 -17.17 2.60
N SER A 102 7.66 -17.90 3.30
CA SER A 102 7.67 -19.37 3.24
C SER A 102 6.36 -19.98 3.72
N GLY A 103 5.76 -19.42 4.78
CA GLY A 103 4.45 -19.84 5.26
C GLY A 103 3.29 -19.49 4.33
N MET A 104 3.49 -18.54 3.41
CA MET A 104 2.48 -18.08 2.43
C MET A 104 2.65 -18.73 1.05
N GLY A 105 3.64 -19.61 0.87
CA GLY A 105 3.93 -20.23 -0.43
C GLY A 105 4.65 -19.30 -1.43
N GLU A 106 5.08 -18.12 -1.00
CA GLU A 106 5.67 -17.08 -1.86
C GLU A 106 7.21 -17.06 -1.88
N ARG A 107 7.84 -18.05 -1.24
CA ARG A 107 9.32 -18.12 -1.11
C ARG A 107 10.05 -18.07 -2.45
N LYS A 108 9.47 -18.63 -3.53
CA LYS A 108 10.05 -18.64 -4.88
C LYS A 108 10.23 -17.24 -5.47
N ASN A 109 9.54 -16.25 -4.93
CA ASN A 109 9.53 -14.86 -5.39
C ASN A 109 10.20 -13.90 -4.40
N ALA A 110 10.94 -14.46 -3.42
CA ALA A 110 11.57 -13.70 -2.35
C ALA A 110 12.52 -12.61 -2.88
N ASP A 111 13.24 -12.88 -3.97
CA ASP A 111 14.15 -11.94 -4.64
C ASP A 111 13.46 -10.62 -5.06
N LYS A 112 12.18 -10.67 -5.43
CA LYS A 112 11.38 -9.50 -5.79
C LYS A 112 10.67 -8.88 -4.59
N ILE A 113 10.12 -9.71 -3.70
CA ILE A 113 9.29 -9.25 -2.58
C ILE A 113 10.13 -8.59 -1.48
N LEU A 114 11.31 -9.13 -1.17
CA LEU A 114 12.10 -8.68 -0.03
C LEU A 114 12.63 -7.24 -0.20
N PRO A 115 13.13 -6.82 -1.37
CA PRO A 115 13.48 -5.42 -1.59
C PRO A 115 12.28 -4.49 -1.44
N LEU A 116 11.11 -4.90 -1.95
CA LEU A 116 9.89 -4.08 -1.92
C LEU A 116 9.34 -3.90 -0.50
N ILE A 117 9.38 -4.95 0.34
CA ILE A 117 8.94 -4.82 1.73
C ILE A 117 9.92 -3.98 2.57
N ASP A 118 11.21 -3.99 2.22
CA ASP A 118 12.20 -3.13 2.86
C ASP A 118 11.99 -1.67 2.48
N GLU A 119 11.64 -1.39 1.22
CA GLU A 119 11.24 -0.06 0.76
C GLU A 119 9.99 0.45 1.49
N ILE A 120 8.91 -0.34 1.52
CA ILE A 120 7.67 -0.02 2.25
C ILE A 120 7.97 0.32 3.72
N SER A 121 8.87 -0.44 4.35
CA SER A 121 9.24 -0.19 5.75
C SER A 121 10.04 1.11 5.91
N CYS A 122 10.91 1.44 4.96
CA CYS A 122 11.64 2.71 4.97
C CYS A 122 10.68 3.89 4.81
N ASP A 123 9.80 3.84 3.83
CA ASP A 123 8.84 4.90 3.52
C ASP A 123 7.89 5.14 4.70
N ALA A 124 7.39 4.06 5.33
CA ALA A 124 6.57 4.16 6.53
C ALA A 124 7.32 4.80 7.72
N LEU A 125 8.61 4.49 7.90
CA LEU A 125 9.43 5.11 8.95
C LEU A 125 9.74 6.59 8.68
N GLU A 126 9.91 6.96 7.41
CA GLU A 126 10.12 8.36 7.01
C GLU A 126 8.88 9.19 7.36
N LEU A 127 7.71 8.75 6.94
CA LEU A 127 6.44 9.36 7.33
C LEU A 127 6.23 9.38 8.86
N ALA A 128 6.60 8.31 9.57
CA ALA A 128 6.48 8.26 11.02
C ALA A 128 7.29 9.36 11.73
N ARG A 129 8.46 9.72 11.18
CA ARG A 129 9.31 10.83 11.68
C ARG A 129 8.68 12.20 11.46
N GLU A 130 7.88 12.35 10.41
CA GLU A 130 7.27 13.64 10.05
C GLU A 130 6.02 13.98 10.87
N GLY A 131 5.44 13.03 11.61
CA GLY A 131 4.40 13.35 12.59
C GLY A 131 3.31 12.30 12.78
N TYR A 132 3.69 11.08 13.17
CA TYR A 132 2.81 10.00 13.65
C TYR A 132 2.21 9.08 12.58
N ILE A 133 3.03 8.11 12.16
CA ILE A 133 2.55 6.85 11.57
C ILE A 133 2.79 5.73 12.57
N ASP A 134 1.71 5.22 13.16
CA ASP A 134 1.62 3.78 13.35
C ASP A 134 1.09 3.24 12.02
N LEU A 135 1.87 2.42 11.31
CA LEU A 135 1.42 1.82 10.06
C LEU A 135 0.19 0.97 10.39
N TYR A 136 -0.99 1.52 10.13
CA TYR A 136 -2.26 0.88 10.40
C TYR A 136 -2.90 0.56 9.06
N MET A 137 -2.80 -0.72 8.70
CA MET A 137 -3.50 -1.23 7.54
C MET A 137 -4.83 -1.84 7.99
N MET A 138 -5.91 -1.54 7.26
CA MET A 138 -7.22 -2.13 7.51
C MET A 138 -7.55 -3.18 6.45
N PRO A 139 -8.15 -4.33 6.85
CA PRO A 139 -8.65 -5.30 5.91
C PRO A 139 -9.85 -4.77 5.12
N ILE A 140 -10.00 -5.28 3.89
CA ILE A 140 -11.03 -4.90 2.91
C ILE A 140 -12.46 -4.89 3.45
N ARG A 141 -12.77 -5.73 4.45
CA ARG A 141 -14.10 -5.88 5.07
C ARG A 141 -14.65 -4.58 5.68
N THR A 142 -13.84 -3.53 5.75
CA THR A 142 -14.19 -2.25 6.36
C THR A 142 -14.52 -1.14 5.35
N LYS A 143 -14.14 -1.26 4.06
CA LYS A 143 -14.47 -0.27 2.98
C LYS A 143 -14.58 -0.93 1.60
N LEU A 144 -15.73 -1.56 1.31
CA LEU A 144 -15.98 -2.35 0.09
C LEU A 144 -15.93 -1.53 -1.21
N SER A 145 -16.38 -0.28 -1.20
CA SER A 145 -16.36 0.63 -2.36
C SER A 145 -14.95 1.08 -2.74
N SER A 146 -14.09 1.38 -1.76
CA SER A 146 -12.67 1.67 -2.00
C SER A 146 -11.95 0.51 -2.69
N ALA A 147 -12.30 -0.74 -2.35
CA ALA A 147 -11.77 -1.91 -3.02
C ALA A 147 -12.25 -2.07 -4.47
N LYS A 148 -13.53 -1.78 -4.74
CA LYS A 148 -14.07 -1.79 -6.10
C LYS A 148 -13.31 -0.81 -7.01
N ALA A 149 -13.00 0.39 -6.51
CA ALA A 149 -12.25 1.39 -7.29
C ALA A 149 -10.84 0.89 -7.63
N VAL A 150 -10.13 0.33 -6.64
CA VAL A 150 -8.79 -0.21 -6.85
C VAL A 150 -8.79 -1.40 -7.81
N LEU A 151 -9.80 -2.28 -7.74
CA LEU A 151 -9.95 -3.41 -8.66
C LEU A 151 -10.28 -2.93 -10.09
N HIS A 152 -11.17 -1.94 -10.24
CA HIS A 152 -11.47 -1.34 -11.54
C HIS A 152 -10.18 -0.76 -12.15
N LEU A 153 -9.44 0.06 -11.39
CA LEU A 153 -8.16 0.64 -11.82
C LEU A 153 -7.15 -0.45 -12.22
N ALA A 154 -7.01 -1.53 -11.44
CA ALA A 154 -6.09 -2.62 -11.74
C ALA A 154 -6.42 -3.36 -13.06
N ASN A 155 -7.68 -3.30 -13.50
CA ASN A 155 -8.18 -3.97 -14.70
C ASN A 155 -8.25 -3.06 -15.94
N LEU A 156 -8.00 -1.75 -15.81
CA LEU A 156 -8.02 -0.81 -16.95
C LEU A 156 -7.03 -1.16 -18.06
N GLY A 157 -5.93 -1.84 -17.73
CA GLY A 157 -4.93 -2.26 -18.71
C GLY A 157 -4.13 -1.11 -19.32
N ILE A 158 -4.18 0.09 -18.74
CA ILE A 158 -3.42 1.27 -19.15
C ILE A 158 -2.74 1.94 -17.95
N ASP A 159 -1.55 2.48 -18.17
CA ASP A 159 -0.88 3.31 -17.17
C ASP A 159 -1.54 4.70 -17.14
N GLN A 160 -2.13 5.05 -16.01
CA GLN A 160 -2.86 6.31 -15.88
C GLN A 160 -2.76 6.89 -14.48
N GLU A 161 -2.60 8.22 -14.37
CA GLU A 161 -2.80 8.99 -13.15
C GLU A 161 -4.00 9.91 -13.40
N LEU A 162 -5.05 9.77 -12.61
CA LEU A 162 -6.27 10.57 -12.66
C LEU A 162 -6.30 11.49 -11.44
N ARG A 163 -6.35 12.80 -11.66
CA ARG A 163 -6.62 13.82 -10.64
C ARG A 163 -8.09 14.23 -10.70
N LEU A 164 -8.52 15.11 -9.80
CA LEU A 164 -9.92 15.49 -9.61
C LEU A 164 -10.73 15.66 -10.91
N LEU A 165 -10.28 16.53 -11.83
CA LEU A 165 -10.99 16.80 -13.09
C LEU A 165 -11.03 15.61 -14.06
N GLU A 166 -10.08 14.69 -13.95
CA GLU A 166 -10.00 13.48 -14.78
C GLU A 166 -10.85 12.37 -14.17
N ILE A 167 -10.86 12.29 -12.83
CA ILE A 167 -11.76 11.42 -12.07
C ILE A 167 -13.21 11.76 -12.37
N GLU A 168 -13.59 13.05 -12.33
CA GLU A 168 -14.96 13.50 -12.62
C GLU A 168 -15.42 13.22 -14.06
N LYS A 169 -14.48 13.03 -15.00
CA LYS A 169 -14.78 12.67 -16.40
C LYS A 169 -14.92 11.18 -16.62
N ASP A 170 -14.35 10.37 -15.74
CA ASP A 170 -14.48 8.92 -15.76
C ASP A 170 -15.71 8.53 -14.94
N GLU A 171 -16.87 8.38 -15.60
CA GLU A 171 -18.15 8.16 -14.92
C GLU A 171 -18.14 6.93 -14.00
N GLU A 172 -17.44 5.86 -14.38
CA GLU A 172 -17.39 4.62 -13.59
C GLU A 172 -16.53 4.80 -12.33
N ILE A 173 -15.34 5.40 -12.46
CA ILE A 173 -14.47 5.70 -11.31
C ILE A 173 -15.10 6.76 -10.41
N ALA A 174 -15.68 7.83 -10.99
CA ALA A 174 -16.40 8.85 -10.26
C ALA A 174 -17.55 8.24 -9.44
N GLU A 175 -18.38 7.39 -10.06
CA GLU A 175 -19.48 6.73 -9.37
C GLU A 175 -18.93 5.95 -8.17
N ILE A 176 -17.92 5.10 -8.36
CA ILE A 176 -17.40 4.26 -7.27
C ILE A 176 -16.80 5.11 -6.15
N LEU A 177 -16.02 6.14 -6.48
CA LEU A 177 -15.31 6.97 -5.50
C LEU A 177 -16.24 7.93 -4.75
N TYR A 178 -17.24 8.52 -5.41
CA TYR A 178 -18.13 9.51 -4.80
C TYR A 178 -19.40 8.92 -4.18
N LYS A 179 -19.85 7.72 -4.61
CA LYS A 179 -20.99 7.03 -4.00
C LYS A 179 -20.78 6.70 -2.52
N GLU A 180 -19.53 6.48 -2.09
CA GLU A 180 -19.16 6.29 -0.68
C GLU A 180 -19.15 7.61 0.13
N VAL A 181 -18.94 8.74 -0.54
CA VAL A 181 -18.83 10.08 0.09
C VAL A 181 -20.20 10.73 0.25
N TYR A 182 -21.04 10.62 -0.78
CA TYR A 182 -22.33 11.33 -0.88
C TYR A 182 -23.55 10.41 -0.89
N GLY A 183 -23.35 9.09 -0.89
CA GLY A 183 -24.45 8.12 -0.80
C GLY A 183 -25.06 8.10 0.60
N HIS A 184 -26.19 8.78 0.76
CA HIS A 184 -27.14 8.44 1.82
C HIS A 184 -27.75 7.06 1.52
N GLY A 185 -27.33 6.02 2.24
CA GLY A 185 -28.00 4.71 2.20
C GLY A 185 -27.06 3.55 2.50
N THR A 186 -27.24 2.98 3.69
CA THR A 186 -26.89 1.61 4.14
C THR A 186 -26.21 0.69 3.12
N GLU A 187 -24.99 0.23 3.46
CA GLU A 187 -24.52 -1.11 3.09
C GLU A 187 -25.26 -2.19 3.89
#